data_AF-A0A9E0CYP6-F1
#
_entry.id   AF-A0A9E0CYP6-F1
#
_cell.length_a   1.000
_cell.length_b   1.000
_cell.length_c   1.000
_cell.angle_alpha   90.00
_cell.angle_beta   90.00
_cell.angle_gamma   90.00
#
_symmetry.space_group_name_H-M   'P 1'
#
loop_
_entity.id
_entity.type
_entity.pdbx_description
1 polymer ?
#
loop_
_entity_poly.entity_id
_entity_poly.type
_entity_poly.pdbx_seq_one_letter_code
_entity_poly.pdbx_strand_id
1 'polypeptide(L)'
;MPIKIQSDLPAKAELEEENIFVMDENRAISQNIRPLEIIVLNLMPIKQDTELQLLRGLSNTPLQIDVTFLQMSSHVSKNTSASHIKKFYQTFEEIKNNNYDGMIITGAPVEKLDFEEVNYWDELIT
;
A
#
# COMPACT_ATOMS: atom_id res chain seq x y z
N MET A 1 2.50 16.86 -6.81
CA MET A 1 2.48 15.76 -5.82
C MET A 1 3.04 14.50 -6.47
N PRO A 2 4.05 13.84 -5.89
CA PRO A 2 4.62 12.61 -6.45
C PRO A 2 3.89 11.34 -6.00
N ILE A 3 3.16 11.35 -4.87
CA ILE A 3 2.30 10.22 -4.48
C ILE A 3 0.89 10.71 -4.22
N LYS A 4 -0.09 9.94 -4.69
CA LYS A 4 -1.50 10.09 -4.36
C LYS A 4 -1.94 8.91 -3.48
N ILE A 5 -2.40 9.25 -2.28
CA ILE A 5 -2.99 8.33 -1.30
C ILE A 5 -4.36 8.86 -0.84
N GLN A 6 -5.18 8.01 -0.23
CA GLN A 6 -6.46 8.45 0.32
C GLN A 6 -6.25 9.50 1.44
N SER A 7 -7.03 10.58 1.39
CA SER A 7 -6.86 11.78 2.23
C SER A 7 -6.82 11.51 3.73
N ASP A 8 -7.50 10.46 4.18
CA ASP A 8 -7.71 10.14 5.59
C ASP A 8 -6.71 9.10 6.13
N LEU A 9 -5.71 8.69 5.33
CA LEU A 9 -4.73 7.69 5.75
C LEU A 9 -3.84 8.28 6.88
N PRO A 10 -3.69 7.60 8.04
CA PRO A 10 -2.88 8.08 9.16
C PRO A 10 -1.43 8.43 8.79
N ALA A 11 -0.82 7.65 7.89
CA ALA A 11 0.55 7.88 7.42
C ALA A 11 0.73 9.25 6.75
N LYS A 12 -0.34 9.87 6.25
CA LYS A 12 -0.29 11.19 5.61
C LYS A 12 0.26 12.27 6.53
N ALA A 13 -0.23 12.34 7.77
CA ALA A 13 0.17 13.39 8.71
C ALA A 13 1.67 13.31 9.06
N GLU A 14 2.18 12.09 9.25
CA GLU A 14 3.58 11.87 9.58
C GLU A 14 4.51 12.16 8.40
N LEU A 15 4.09 11.82 7.17
CA LEU A 15 4.81 12.20 5.96
C LEU A 15 4.86 13.74 5.76
N GLU A 16 3.82 14.47 6.20
CA GLU A 16 3.73 15.94 6.09
C GLU A 16 4.76 16.60 7.01
N GLU A 17 4.93 16.08 8.22
CA GLU A 17 5.97 16.52 9.16
C GLU A 17 7.40 16.30 8.62
N GLU A 18 7.61 15.27 7.80
CA GLU A 18 8.92 14.95 7.21
C GLU A 18 9.28 15.77 5.96
N ASN A 19 8.47 16.76 5.58
CA ASN A 19 8.64 17.55 4.34
C ASN A 19 8.65 16.72 3.05
N ILE A 20 8.14 15.49 3.08
CA ILE A 20 8.02 14.60 1.92
C ILE A 20 7.05 15.19 0.86
N PHE A 21 6.27 16.20 1.23
CA PHE A 21 5.31 16.91 0.39
C PHE A 21 5.89 18.10 -0.38
N VAL A 22 7.09 18.58 -0.04
CA VAL A 22 7.67 19.79 -0.65
C VAL A 22 8.32 19.45 -1.98
N MET A 23 7.51 19.08 -2.95
CA MET A 23 7.89 19.15 -4.35
C MET A 23 7.16 20.36 -4.95
N ASP A 24 7.95 21.40 -5.26
CA ASP A 24 7.53 22.65 -5.91
C ASP A 24 6.52 22.33 -7.03
N GLU A 25 5.27 22.80 -6.87
CA GLU A 25 4.10 22.45 -7.70
C GLU A 25 4.39 22.60 -9.20
N ASN A 26 5.31 23.50 -9.56
CA ASN A 26 5.73 23.79 -10.92
C ASN A 26 6.44 22.63 -11.64
N ARG A 27 7.08 21.70 -10.91
CA ARG A 27 7.87 20.62 -11.52
C ARG A 27 7.09 19.33 -11.77
N ALA A 28 6.00 19.10 -11.01
CA ALA A 28 5.14 17.93 -11.17
C ALA A 28 4.01 18.14 -12.20
N ILE A 29 3.50 19.37 -12.29
CA ILE A 29 2.37 19.71 -13.18
C ILE A 29 2.81 19.85 -14.66
N SER A 30 4.11 20.03 -14.91
CA SER A 30 4.64 20.21 -16.27
C SER A 30 4.93 18.89 -17.02
N GLN A 31 4.90 17.75 -16.33
CA GLN A 31 5.09 16.45 -16.96
C GLN A 31 3.73 15.90 -17.40
N ASN A 32 3.51 15.80 -18.71
CA ASN A 32 2.34 15.10 -19.28
C ASN A 32 2.53 13.57 -19.16
N ILE A 33 2.80 13.10 -17.95
CA ILE A 33 3.10 11.70 -17.61
C ILE A 33 1.93 11.18 -16.77
N ARG A 34 1.35 10.04 -17.17
CA ARG A 34 0.29 9.39 -16.40
C ARG A 34 0.83 8.90 -15.04
N PRO A 35 0.01 8.87 -13.98
CA PRO A 35 0.39 8.24 -12.73
C PRO A 35 0.71 6.75 -12.92
N LEU A 36 1.66 6.25 -12.13
CA LEU A 36 1.91 4.83 -11.98
C LEU A 36 0.98 4.25 -10.93
N GLU A 37 0.24 3.20 -11.28
CA GLU A 37 -0.66 2.53 -10.35
C GLU A 37 0.08 1.35 -9.70
N ILE A 38 0.35 1.44 -8.40
CA ILE A 38 1.07 0.42 -7.64
C ILE A 38 0.14 -0.21 -6.60
N ILE A 39 0.14 -1.53 -6.54
CA ILE A 39 -0.57 -2.28 -5.51
C ILE A 39 0.39 -2.74 -4.42
N VAL A 40 -0.07 -2.73 -3.17
CA VAL A 40 0.66 -3.25 -2.02
C VAL A 40 -0.18 -4.28 -1.28
N LEU A 41 0.22 -5.54 -1.34
CA LEU A 41 -0.31 -6.60 -0.48
C LEU A 41 0.45 -6.61 0.85
N ASN A 42 -0.16 -6.01 1.88
CA ASN A 42 0.47 -5.86 3.20
C ASN A 42 0.08 -7.02 4.14
N LEU A 43 1.00 -7.98 4.27
CA LEU A 43 0.91 -9.16 5.13
C LEU A 43 1.56 -8.95 6.51
N MET A 44 2.11 -7.76 6.78
CA MET A 44 2.73 -7.46 8.08
C MET A 44 1.68 -7.34 9.19
N PRO A 45 2.04 -7.71 10.44
CA PRO A 45 1.11 -7.66 11.57
C PRO A 45 0.81 -6.21 12.00
N ILE A 46 1.75 -5.29 11.82
CA ILE A 46 1.59 -3.86 12.12
C ILE A 46 1.47 -3.10 10.78
N LYS A 47 0.23 -2.92 10.33
CA LYS A 47 -0.06 -2.38 8.99
C LYS A 47 0.39 -0.93 8.82
N GLN A 48 0.05 -0.07 9.77
CA GLN A 48 0.30 1.37 9.71
C GLN A 48 1.79 1.71 9.58
N ASP A 49 2.65 1.08 10.38
CA ASP A 49 4.10 1.28 10.31
C ASP A 49 4.65 0.87 8.93
N THR A 50 4.16 -0.24 8.39
CA THR A 50 4.58 -0.77 7.09
C THR A 50 4.11 0.14 5.95
N GLU A 51 2.87 0.64 6.01
CA GLU A 51 2.32 1.61 5.06
C GLU A 51 3.19 2.87 5.02
N LEU A 52 3.51 3.42 6.18
CA LEU A 52 4.34 4.61 6.30
C LEU A 52 5.74 4.38 5.71
N GLN A 53 6.39 3.27 6.06
CA GLN A 53 7.72 2.93 5.53
C GLN A 53 7.71 2.79 4.01
N LEU A 54 6.69 2.13 3.45
CA LEU A 54 6.56 1.97 2.00
C LEU A 54 6.29 3.31 1.32
N LEU A 55 5.39 4.13 1.86
CA LEU A 55 5.08 5.45 1.30
C LEU A 55 6.27 6.40 1.38
N ARG A 56 7.06 6.35 2.46
CA ARG A 56 8.36 7.05 2.57
C ARG A 56 9.33 6.63 1.48
N GLY A 57 9.42 5.33 1.17
CA GLY A 57 10.31 4.82 0.13
C GLY A 57 9.84 5.22 -1.28
N LEU A 58 8.54 5.14 -1.54
CA LEU A 58 7.94 5.49 -2.83
C LEU A 58 7.96 7.00 -3.09
N SER A 59 8.12 7.84 -2.06
CA SER A 59 7.94 9.30 -2.21
C SER A 59 9.19 10.00 -2.73
N ASN A 60 10.31 9.30 -2.73
CA ASN A 60 11.61 9.82 -3.13
C ASN A 60 11.83 9.78 -4.66
N THR A 61 10.78 10.05 -5.44
CA THR A 61 10.80 10.04 -6.91
C THR A 61 9.97 11.19 -7.48
N PRO A 62 10.37 11.78 -8.63
CA PRO A 62 9.56 12.81 -9.30
C PRO A 62 8.33 12.25 -10.02
N LEU A 63 8.19 10.92 -10.15
CA LEU A 63 7.04 10.29 -10.79
C LEU A 63 5.81 10.37 -9.91
N GLN A 64 4.64 10.51 -10.52
CA GLN A 64 3.37 10.40 -9.81
C GLN A 64 3.01 8.92 -9.59
N ILE A 65 2.75 8.51 -8.36
CA ILE A 65 2.41 7.14 -7.96
C ILE A 65 1.07 7.12 -7.20
N ASP A 66 0.12 6.34 -7.68
CA ASP A 66 -1.15 6.07 -7.00
C ASP A 66 -1.06 4.68 -6.33
N VAL A 67 -1.13 4.64 -4.99
CA VAL A 67 -0.95 3.41 -4.21
C VAL A 67 -2.29 2.83 -3.75
N THR A 68 -2.52 1.54 -4.01
CA THR A 68 -3.66 0.77 -3.51
C THR A 68 -3.21 -0.31 -2.54
N PHE A 69 -3.76 -0.35 -1.32
CA PHE A 69 -3.45 -1.40 -0.35
C PHE A 69 -4.44 -2.56 -0.45
N LEU A 70 -3.91 -3.80 -0.43
CA LEU A 70 -4.68 -5.03 -0.44
C LEU A 70 -4.60 -5.78 0.89
N GLN A 71 -5.72 -6.40 1.23
CA GLN A 71 -5.85 -7.35 2.32
C GLN A 71 -6.31 -8.72 1.80
N MET A 72 -5.88 -9.77 2.48
CA MET A 72 -6.44 -11.11 2.29
C MET A 72 -7.86 -11.16 2.85
N SER A 73 -8.75 -11.85 2.15
CA SER A 73 -10.17 -11.94 2.51
C SER A 73 -10.39 -12.81 3.75
N SER A 74 -9.58 -13.86 3.94
CA SER A 74 -9.61 -14.75 5.11
C SER A 74 -8.91 -14.20 6.36
N HIS A 75 -8.08 -13.15 6.24
CA HIS A 75 -7.18 -12.76 7.33
C HIS A 75 -7.65 -11.52 8.09
N VAL A 76 -8.16 -11.73 9.31
CA VAL A 76 -8.43 -10.64 10.26
C VAL A 76 -7.13 -10.25 10.95
N SER A 77 -6.60 -9.08 10.60
CA SER A 77 -5.40 -8.56 11.29
C SER A 77 -5.68 -8.27 12.77
N LYS A 78 -4.89 -8.91 13.63
CA LYS A 78 -5.08 -8.89 15.09
C LYS A 78 -4.74 -7.54 15.74
N ASN A 79 -3.91 -6.71 15.09
CA ASN A 79 -3.31 -5.51 15.70
C ASN A 79 -3.75 -4.19 15.03
N THR A 80 -4.69 -4.23 14.08
CA THR A 80 -5.14 -3.02 13.38
C THR A 80 -6.66 -2.92 13.47
N SER A 81 -7.19 -1.72 13.69
CA SER A 81 -8.62 -1.53 13.84
C SER A 81 -9.37 -1.93 12.56
N ALA A 82 -10.44 -2.71 12.72
CA ALA A 82 -11.27 -3.15 11.60
C ALA A 82 -11.82 -1.97 10.77
N SER A 83 -12.01 -0.80 11.40
CA SER A 83 -12.43 0.43 10.73
C SER A 83 -11.37 1.01 9.81
N HIS A 84 -10.08 0.96 10.18
CA HIS A 84 -8.98 1.41 9.34
C HIS A 84 -8.82 0.49 8.12
N ILE A 85 -8.85 -0.82 8.33
CA ILE A 85 -8.77 -1.81 7.25
C ILE A 85 -9.92 -1.62 6.26
N LYS A 86 -11.17 -1.56 6.75
CA LYS A 86 -12.35 -1.43 5.89
C LYS A 86 -12.36 -0.14 5.05
N LYS A 87 -11.67 0.91 5.48
CA LYS A 87 -11.64 2.20 4.79
C LYS A 87 -10.56 2.27 3.73
N PHE A 88 -9.39 1.69 3.99
CA PHE A 88 -8.19 1.90 3.17
C PHE A 88 -7.73 0.68 2.39
N TYR A 89 -8.24 -0.51 2.71
CA TYR A 89 -7.83 -1.76 2.07
C TYR A 89 -8.93 -2.31 1.15
N GLN A 90 -8.50 -2.75 -0.03
CA GLN A 90 -9.31 -3.51 -0.97
C GLN A 90 -8.98 -5.00 -0.92
N THR A 91 -9.89 -5.83 -1.42
CA THR A 91 -9.68 -7.27 -1.58
C THR A 91 -9.28 -7.61 -3.02
N PHE A 92 -8.67 -8.77 -3.23
CA PHE A 92 -8.30 -9.23 -4.57
C PHE A 92 -9.51 -9.25 -5.53
N GLU A 93 -10.68 -9.68 -5.05
CA GLU A 93 -11.91 -9.71 -5.84
C GLU A 93 -12.34 -8.34 -6.38
N GLU A 94 -12.05 -7.25 -5.66
CA GLU A 94 -12.40 -5.89 -6.06
C GLU A 94 -11.45 -5.36 -7.15
N ILE A 95 -10.20 -5.83 -7.18
CA ILE A 95 -9.15 -5.29 -8.04
C ILE A 95 -8.77 -6.21 -9.21
N LYS A 96 -9.21 -7.47 -9.23
CA LYS A 96 -8.79 -8.49 -10.21
C LYS A 96 -9.02 -8.13 -11.68
N ASN A 97 -9.93 -7.22 -11.96
CA ASN A 97 -10.25 -6.76 -13.32
C ASN A 97 -9.49 -5.48 -13.72
N ASN A 98 -8.67 -4.92 -12.83
CA ASN A 98 -7.87 -3.73 -13.07
C ASN A 98 -6.45 -4.13 -13.49
N ASN A 99 -5.77 -3.23 -14.20
CA ASN A 99 -4.35 -3.39 -14.54
C ASN A 99 -3.52 -2.43 -13.70
N TYR A 100 -2.33 -2.84 -13.31
CA TYR A 100 -1.44 -2.06 -12.47
C TYR A 100 -0.01 -2.11 -13.03
N ASP A 101 0.76 -1.06 -12.76
CA ASP A 101 2.15 -0.93 -13.21
C ASP A 101 3.13 -1.72 -12.34
N GLY A 102 2.74 -2.01 -11.09
CA GLY A 102 3.56 -2.77 -10.17
C GLY A 102 2.79 -3.33 -8.97
N MET A 103 3.35 -4.37 -8.38
CA MET A 103 2.83 -4.99 -7.16
C MET A 103 3.97 -5.22 -6.16
N ILE A 104 3.74 -4.83 -4.91
CA ILE A 104 4.63 -5.08 -3.78
C ILE A 104 3.92 -6.07 -2.85
N ILE A 105 4.57 -7.19 -2.55
CA ILE A 105 4.13 -8.13 -1.52
C ILE A 105 5.08 -7.96 -0.35
N THR A 106 4.57 -7.57 0.82
CA THR A 106 5.41 -7.39 2.00
C THR A 106 5.85 -8.73 2.57
N GLY A 107 6.84 -8.71 3.46
CA GLY A 107 7.11 -9.85 4.33
C GLY A 107 5.90 -10.21 5.21
N ALA A 108 5.96 -11.39 5.82
CA ALA A 108 4.98 -11.88 6.77
C ALA A 108 5.68 -12.72 7.86
N PRO A 109 5.18 -12.71 9.11
CA PRO A 109 5.78 -13.46 10.22
C PRO A 109 5.37 -14.95 10.19
N VAL A 110 5.62 -15.64 9.07
CA VAL A 110 5.22 -17.04 8.83
C VAL A 110 6.41 -17.96 8.50
N GLU A 111 7.64 -17.48 8.70
CA GLU A 111 8.90 -18.16 8.35
C GLU A 111 9.12 -19.55 8.98
N LYS A 112 8.36 -19.89 10.03
CA LYS A 112 8.48 -21.17 10.76
C LYS A 112 7.42 -22.20 10.37
N LEU A 113 6.49 -21.83 9.50
CA LEU A 113 5.44 -22.70 9.00
C LEU A 113 5.81 -23.16 7.59
N ASP A 114 5.41 -24.39 7.25
CA ASP A 114 5.45 -24.82 5.86
C ASP A 114 4.43 -23.99 5.05
N PHE A 115 4.66 -23.82 3.75
CA PHE A 115 3.84 -22.93 2.91
C PHE A 115 2.35 -23.29 2.96
N GLU A 116 2.05 -24.58 2.90
CA GLU A 116 0.69 -25.13 2.93
C GLU A 116 -0.01 -24.96 4.28
N GLU A 117 0.73 -24.69 5.35
CA GLU A 117 0.17 -24.41 6.67
C GLU A 117 -0.18 -22.92 6.86
N VAL A 118 0.21 -22.06 5.91
CA VAL A 118 -0.13 -20.64 5.94
C VAL A 118 -1.60 -20.45 5.57
N ASN A 119 -2.36 -19.85 6.46
CA ASN A 119 -3.82 -19.71 6.35
C ASN A 119 -4.34 -18.95 5.12
N TYR A 120 -3.52 -18.10 4.50
CA TYR A 120 -3.86 -17.38 3.27
C TYR A 120 -3.07 -17.89 2.05
N TRP A 121 -2.44 -19.08 2.13
CA TRP A 121 -1.63 -19.62 1.05
C TRP A 121 -2.45 -19.83 -0.23
N ASP A 122 -3.63 -20.43 -0.11
CA ASP A 122 -4.53 -20.67 -1.23
C ASP A 122 -4.94 -19.35 -1.92
N GLU A 123 -5.16 -18.27 -1.15
CA GLU A 123 -5.45 -16.94 -1.69
C GLU A 123 -4.24 -16.30 -2.39
N LEU A 124 -3.02 -16.62 -1.97
CA LEU A 124 -1.80 -16.05 -2.55
C LEU A 124 -1.45 -16.68 -3.90
N ILE A 125 -1.82 -17.95 -4.13
CA ILE A 125 -1.55 -18.69 -5.37
C ILE A 125 -2.69 -18.65 -6.39
N THR A 126 -3.83 -18.04 -6.04
CA THR A 126 -5.00 -17.87 -6.91
C THR A 126 -4.78 -16.74 -7.91
#